data_AF-A0A0V1AMT7-F1
#
_entry.id   AF-A0A0V1AMT7-F1
#
_cell.length_a   1.000
_cell.length_b   1.000
_cell.length_c   1.000
_cell.angle_alpha   90.00
_cell.angle_beta   90.00
_cell.angle_gamma   90.00
#
_symmetry.space_group_name_H-M   'P 1'
#
loop_
_entity.id
_entity.type
_entity.pdbx_description
1 polymer ?
#
loop_
_entity_poly.entity_id
_entity_poly.type
_entity_poly.pdbx_seq_one_letter_code
_entity_poly.pdbx_strand_id
1 'polypeptide(L)'
;LPEMSKGKDVFNVLSLHLETKDLSWKNCVGICTDGALSMVGSTRGFVSLVKQENPDIVSTHYFLHREVLISKSLEGKLKKVFDDVIKMISFIKQSLFTPKCSKSHVKAWIKNTNSVAKQRKSSKQGICFEQNDKPNFSKCFEHKEWLQSLAYLADIFGHMNLLNKKLQGSNENILTSSDKILRFKKG
;
A
#
# COMPACT_ATOMS: atom_id res chain seq x y z
N LEU A 1 -19.97 1.00 -7.81
CA LEU A 1 -19.71 -0.39 -8.27
C LEU A 1 -20.24 -1.32 -7.19
N PRO A 2 -20.98 -2.41 -7.50
CA PRO A 2 -21.59 -3.24 -6.48
C PRO A 2 -20.51 -3.86 -5.58
N GLU A 3 -20.73 -3.79 -4.27
CA GLU A 3 -19.69 -3.76 -3.24
C GLU A 3 -19.14 -5.12 -2.77
N MET A 4 -19.52 -6.26 -3.35
CA MET A 4 -18.93 -7.56 -2.96
C MET A 4 -19.00 -8.60 -4.09
N SER A 5 -17.91 -8.78 -4.83
CA SER A 5 -17.75 -9.92 -5.74
C SER A 5 -17.57 -11.21 -4.93
N LYS A 6 -18.44 -12.21 -5.12
CA LYS A 6 -18.29 -13.50 -4.43
C LYS A 6 -17.14 -14.28 -5.09
N GLY A 7 -16.50 -15.16 -4.33
CA GLY A 7 -15.45 -16.04 -4.87
C GLY A 7 -15.90 -16.85 -6.09
N LYS A 8 -17.18 -17.22 -6.11
CA LYS A 8 -17.81 -17.90 -7.24
C LYS A 8 -17.88 -17.04 -8.51
N ASP A 9 -18.13 -15.74 -8.38
CA ASP A 9 -18.20 -14.83 -9.53
C ASP A 9 -16.82 -14.71 -10.18
N VAL A 10 -15.78 -14.55 -9.36
CA VAL A 10 -14.38 -14.52 -9.80
C VAL A 10 -13.98 -15.84 -10.47
N PHE A 11 -14.35 -16.97 -9.87
CA PHE A 11 -14.10 -18.29 -10.46
C PHE A 11 -14.74 -18.42 -11.83
N ASN A 12 -16.03 -18.10 -11.97
CA ASN A 12 -16.75 -18.25 -13.23
C ASN A 12 -16.14 -17.38 -14.35
N VAL A 13 -15.78 -16.12 -14.04
CA VAL A 13 -15.16 -15.21 -15.01
C VAL A 13 -13.80 -15.74 -15.47
N LEU A 14 -12.97 -16.23 -14.53
CA LEU A 14 -11.64 -16.76 -14.88
C LEU A 14 -11.73 -18.10 -15.60
N SER A 15 -12.63 -19.00 -15.20
CA SER A 15 -12.88 -20.27 -15.90
C SER A 15 -13.28 -20.02 -17.35
N LEU A 16 -14.25 -19.13 -17.58
CA LEU A 16 -14.66 -18.75 -18.93
C LEU A 16 -13.48 -18.18 -19.72
N HIS A 17 -12.67 -17.33 -19.09
CA HIS A 17 -11.48 -16.78 -19.75
C HIS A 17 -10.48 -17.86 -20.15
N LEU A 18 -10.20 -18.83 -19.28
CA LEU A 18 -9.31 -19.96 -19.59
C LEU A 18 -9.86 -20.80 -20.73
N GLU A 19 -11.16 -21.11 -20.73
CA GLU A 19 -11.83 -21.82 -21.82
C GLU A 19 -11.68 -21.08 -23.16
N THR A 20 -11.85 -19.75 -23.18
CA THR A 20 -11.61 -18.96 -24.42
C THR A 20 -10.17 -19.00 -24.94
N LYS A 21 -9.23 -19.42 -24.10
CA LYS A 21 -7.81 -19.56 -24.41
C LYS A 21 -7.39 -21.02 -24.59
N ASP A 22 -8.32 -21.96 -24.57
CA ASP A 22 -8.07 -23.40 -24.59
C ASP A 22 -7.11 -23.84 -23.45
N LEU A 23 -7.25 -23.17 -22.30
CA LEU A 23 -6.50 -23.46 -21.08
C LEU A 23 -7.42 -24.14 -20.06
N SER A 24 -6.84 -25.00 -19.24
CA SER A 24 -7.54 -25.69 -18.16
C SER A 24 -6.91 -25.37 -16.81
N TRP A 25 -7.73 -25.32 -15.75
CA TRP A 25 -7.26 -25.25 -14.37
C TRP A 25 -6.30 -26.38 -14.01
N LYS A 26 -6.43 -27.55 -14.64
CA LYS A 26 -5.51 -28.69 -14.46
C LYS A 26 -4.07 -28.38 -14.89
N ASN A 27 -3.90 -27.44 -15.81
CA ASN A 27 -2.58 -27.00 -16.28
C ASN A 27 -2.05 -25.81 -15.45
N CYS A 28 -2.83 -25.31 -14.49
CA CYS A 28 -2.43 -24.19 -13.65
C CYS A 28 -1.57 -24.69 -12.48
N VAL A 29 -0.32 -24.25 -12.41
CA VAL A 29 0.62 -24.66 -11.36
C VAL A 29 0.42 -23.88 -10.05
N GLY A 30 -0.13 -22.66 -10.13
CA GLY A 30 -0.41 -21.89 -8.94
C GLY A 30 -1.22 -20.62 -9.16
N ILE A 31 -1.82 -20.15 -8.08
CA ILE A 31 -2.61 -18.92 -8.01
C ILE A 31 -2.12 -18.06 -6.86
N CYS A 32 -2.24 -16.73 -7.02
CA CYS A 32 -1.92 -15.76 -5.98
C CYS A 32 -3.14 -14.86 -5.77
N THR A 33 -3.65 -14.77 -4.54
CA THR A 33 -4.89 -14.03 -4.21
C THR A 33 -4.63 -13.02 -3.10
N ASP A 34 -5.41 -11.94 -3.04
CA ASP A 34 -5.26 -10.88 -2.03
C ASP A 34 -5.65 -11.29 -0.60
N GLY A 35 -6.14 -12.52 -0.42
CA GLY A 35 -6.56 -13.08 0.85
C GLY A 35 -7.89 -12.57 1.39
N ALA A 36 -8.65 -11.81 0.59
CA ALA A 36 -10.02 -11.46 0.96
C ALA A 36 -10.83 -12.73 1.23
N LEU A 37 -11.82 -12.65 2.13
CA LEU A 37 -12.62 -13.81 2.51
C LEU A 37 -13.37 -14.43 1.30
N SER A 38 -13.75 -13.61 0.33
CA SER A 38 -14.29 -14.06 -0.96
C SER A 38 -13.29 -14.88 -1.78
N MET A 39 -11.98 -14.70 -1.58
CA MET A 39 -10.94 -15.43 -2.28
C MET A 39 -10.52 -16.71 -1.55
N VAL A 40 -10.29 -16.65 -0.23
CA VAL A 40 -9.72 -17.76 0.55
C VAL A 40 -10.72 -18.52 1.43
N GLY A 41 -11.99 -18.13 1.43
CA GLY A 41 -13.03 -18.76 2.26
C GLY A 41 -13.18 -20.26 1.98
N SER A 42 -13.26 -21.08 3.02
CA SER A 42 -13.21 -22.55 2.93
C SER A 42 -14.30 -23.17 2.04
N THR A 43 -15.53 -22.65 2.08
CA THR A 43 -16.68 -23.24 1.37
C THR A 43 -16.99 -22.60 0.02
N ARG A 44 -16.86 -21.27 -0.08
CA ARG A 44 -17.26 -20.48 -1.27
C ARG A 44 -16.18 -19.53 -1.78
N GLY A 45 -14.97 -19.65 -1.25
CA GLY A 45 -13.82 -18.87 -1.70
C GLY A 45 -13.36 -19.31 -3.08
N PHE A 46 -12.89 -18.37 -3.88
CA PHE A 46 -12.28 -18.63 -5.19
C PHE A 46 -11.25 -19.78 -5.13
N VAL A 47 -10.31 -19.72 -4.18
CA VAL A 47 -9.24 -20.73 -4.01
C VAL A 47 -9.84 -22.12 -3.75
N SER A 48 -10.88 -22.21 -2.92
CA SER A 48 -11.54 -23.48 -2.64
C SER A 48 -12.22 -24.07 -3.88
N LEU A 49 -12.80 -23.23 -4.73
CA LEU A 49 -13.42 -23.66 -5.98
C LEU A 49 -12.36 -24.12 -6.99
N VAL A 50 -11.24 -23.40 -7.13
CA VAL A 50 -10.15 -23.83 -8.00
C VAL A 50 -9.52 -25.14 -7.53
N LYS A 51 -9.39 -25.35 -6.21
CA LYS A 51 -8.90 -26.62 -5.65
C LYS A 51 -9.81 -27.82 -5.93
N GLN A 52 -11.09 -27.61 -6.22
CA GLN A 52 -11.99 -28.69 -6.66
C GLN A 52 -11.66 -29.13 -8.09
N GLU A 53 -11.24 -28.21 -8.95
CA GLU A 53 -10.83 -28.49 -10.34
C GLU A 53 -9.38 -29.00 -10.44
N ASN A 54 -8.50 -28.50 -9.55
CA ASN A 54 -7.10 -28.89 -9.47
C ASN A 54 -6.65 -28.96 -8.00
N PRO A 55 -6.69 -30.14 -7.36
CA PRO A 55 -6.30 -30.32 -5.97
C PRO A 55 -4.83 -29.99 -5.68
N ASP A 56 -3.95 -30.16 -6.67
CA ASP A 56 -2.49 -29.98 -6.54
C ASP A 56 -2.05 -28.52 -6.72
N ILE A 57 -2.98 -27.61 -7.01
CA ILE A 57 -2.65 -26.21 -7.28
C ILE A 57 -2.04 -25.51 -6.06
N VAL A 58 -0.92 -24.84 -6.27
CA VAL A 58 -0.28 -24.05 -5.22
C VAL A 58 -0.98 -22.70 -5.10
N SER A 59 -1.67 -22.48 -3.98
CA SER A 59 -2.28 -21.18 -3.67
C SER A 59 -1.40 -20.38 -2.72
N THR A 60 -1.11 -19.14 -3.12
CA THR A 60 -0.37 -18.17 -2.30
C THR A 60 -1.19 -16.93 -2.02
N HIS A 61 -0.89 -16.30 -0.88
CA HIS A 61 -1.45 -15.01 -0.52
C HIS A 61 -0.54 -13.89 -1.04
N TYR A 62 -1.13 -12.86 -1.64
CA TYR A 62 -0.42 -11.74 -2.22
C TYR A 62 0.32 -10.97 -1.13
N PHE A 63 1.63 -10.81 -1.32
CA PHE A 63 2.54 -10.24 -0.31
C PHE A 63 2.27 -8.76 -0.01
N LEU A 64 1.67 -8.00 -0.95
CA LEU A 64 1.44 -6.57 -0.78
C LEU A 64 0.46 -6.21 0.35
N HIS A 65 -0.41 -7.14 0.74
CA HIS A 65 -1.30 -6.93 1.89
C HIS A 65 -0.53 -6.75 3.21
N ARG A 66 0.74 -7.18 3.26
CA ARG A 66 1.55 -7.08 4.48
C ARG A 66 1.85 -5.63 4.89
N GLU A 67 1.96 -4.68 3.97
CA GLU A 67 2.15 -3.27 4.36
C GLU A 67 0.92 -2.71 5.08
N VAL A 68 -0.27 -3.06 4.60
CA VAL A 68 -1.55 -2.70 5.24
C VAL A 68 -1.67 -3.37 6.60
N LEU A 69 -1.29 -4.64 6.73
CA LEU A 69 -1.26 -5.33 8.03
C LEU A 69 -0.25 -4.73 9.00
N ILE A 70 0.96 -4.41 8.55
CA ILE A 70 2.00 -3.79 9.37
C ILE A 70 1.50 -2.45 9.91
N SER A 71 0.91 -1.61 9.06
CA SER A 71 0.34 -0.32 9.50
C SER A 71 -0.79 -0.47 10.53
N LYS A 72 -1.59 -1.55 10.43
CA LYS A 72 -2.62 -1.89 11.42
C LYS A 72 -2.04 -2.43 12.74
N SER A 73 -0.87 -3.06 12.69
CA SER A 73 -0.15 -3.59 13.86
C SER A 73 0.75 -2.58 14.56
N LEU A 74 0.91 -1.38 14.02
CA LEU A 74 1.66 -0.32 14.70
C LEU A 74 0.93 0.08 15.98
N GLU A 75 1.67 0.22 17.07
CA GLU A 75 1.15 0.62 18.38
C GLU A 75 1.91 1.82 18.95
N GLY A 76 1.32 2.43 19.99
CA GLY A 76 1.93 3.51 20.76
C GLY A 76 2.44 4.68 19.92
N LYS A 77 3.70 5.06 20.16
CA LYS A 77 4.33 6.25 19.56
C LYS A 77 4.44 6.15 18.03
N LEU A 78 4.73 4.96 17.50
CA LEU A 78 4.85 4.74 16.06
C LEU A 78 3.49 4.89 15.36
N LYS A 79 2.42 4.36 15.95
CA LYS A 79 1.05 4.52 15.42
C LYS A 79 0.64 5.99 15.35
N LYS A 80 0.94 6.75 16.41
CA LYS A 80 0.64 8.19 16.46
C LYS A 80 1.34 8.96 15.33
N VAL A 81 2.64 8.73 15.15
CA VAL A 81 3.42 9.36 14.07
C VAL A 81 2.87 8.94 12.69
N PHE A 82 2.56 7.66 12.52
CA PHE A 82 1.97 7.15 11.27
C PHE A 82 0.62 7.83 10.96
N ASP A 83 -0.27 7.96 11.93
CA ASP A 83 -1.57 8.62 11.75
C ASP A 83 -1.41 10.12 11.44
N ASP A 84 -0.47 10.80 12.09
CA ASP A 84 -0.16 12.21 11.80
C ASP A 84 0.32 12.38 10.34
N VAL A 85 1.17 11.47 9.85
CA VAL A 85 1.62 11.44 8.45
C VAL A 85 0.46 11.18 7.49
N ILE A 86 -0.43 10.22 7.80
CA ILE A 86 -1.61 9.95 6.96
C ILE A 86 -2.53 11.17 6.88
N LYS A 87 -2.78 11.85 8.01
CA LYS A 87 -3.54 13.11 8.04
C LYS A 87 -2.87 14.19 7.19
N MET A 88 -1.55 14.32 7.29
CA MET A 88 -0.77 15.27 6.50
C MET A 88 -0.87 14.98 5.00
N ILE A 89 -0.70 13.71 4.59
CA ILE A 89 -0.85 13.28 3.20
C ILE A 89 -2.27 13.51 2.70
N SER A 90 -3.29 13.19 3.50
CA SER A 90 -4.70 13.42 3.16
C SER A 90 -4.98 14.90 2.93
N PHE A 91 -4.48 15.77 3.81
CA PHE A 91 -4.58 17.22 3.67
C PHE A 91 -3.91 17.71 2.38
N ILE A 92 -2.70 17.24 2.07
CA ILE A 92 -2.00 17.58 0.83
C ILE A 92 -2.80 17.11 -0.40
N LYS A 93 -3.30 15.87 -0.40
CA LYS A 93 -4.10 15.34 -1.50
C LYS A 93 -5.34 16.19 -1.72
N GLN A 94 -6.12 16.47 -0.67
CA GLN A 94 -7.29 17.34 -0.76
C GLN A 94 -6.92 18.71 -1.32
N SER A 95 -5.82 19.30 -0.86
CA SER A 95 -5.35 20.59 -1.39
C SER A 95 -5.03 20.55 -2.89
N LEU A 96 -4.41 19.46 -3.38
CA LEU A 96 -4.05 19.26 -4.79
C LEU A 96 -5.26 19.10 -5.73
N PHE A 97 -6.39 18.60 -5.21
CA PHE A 97 -7.62 18.40 -5.98
C PHE A 97 -8.59 19.59 -5.90
N THR A 98 -8.27 20.63 -5.14
CA THR A 98 -9.03 21.88 -5.20
C THR A 98 -8.60 22.71 -6.42
N PRO A 99 -9.55 23.18 -7.27
CA PRO A 99 -9.22 23.94 -8.48
C PRO A 99 -8.52 25.29 -8.21
N LYS A 100 -8.45 25.73 -6.95
CA LYS A 100 -7.78 26.97 -6.51
C LYS A 100 -6.33 26.78 -6.06
N CYS A 101 -5.82 25.56 -5.91
CA CYS A 101 -4.44 25.33 -5.46
C CYS A 101 -3.56 24.86 -6.62
N SER A 102 -2.76 25.77 -7.18
CA SER A 102 -1.86 25.44 -8.27
C SER A 102 -0.78 24.45 -7.84
N LYS A 103 -0.33 23.60 -8.78
CA LYS A 103 0.77 22.63 -8.60
C LYS A 103 2.07 23.29 -8.08
N SER A 104 2.23 24.60 -8.23
CA SER A 104 3.39 25.36 -7.73
C SER A 104 3.38 25.56 -6.22
N HIS A 105 2.21 25.73 -5.59
CA HIS A 105 2.11 25.88 -4.12
C HIS A 105 2.49 24.61 -3.38
N VAL A 106 2.11 23.44 -3.91
CA VAL A 106 2.47 22.15 -3.31
C VAL A 106 3.94 21.82 -3.53
N LYS A 107 4.50 22.13 -4.70
CA LYS A 107 5.96 22.01 -4.94
C LYS A 107 6.77 22.90 -4.00
N ALA A 108 6.31 24.11 -3.70
CA ALA A 108 6.95 25.02 -2.75
C ALA A 108 6.88 24.48 -1.31
N TRP A 109 5.74 23.92 -0.90
CA TRP A 109 5.59 23.28 0.41
C TRP A 109 6.49 22.04 0.55
N ILE A 110 6.53 21.14 -0.45
CA ILE A 110 7.41 19.96 -0.48
C ILE A 110 8.89 20.36 -0.45
N LYS A 111 9.28 21.41 -1.18
CA LYS A 111 10.66 21.93 -1.12
C LYS A 111 11.03 22.46 0.26
N ASN A 112 10.10 23.12 0.95
CA ASN A 112 10.31 23.67 2.28
C ASN A 112 10.24 22.60 3.39
N THR A 113 9.59 21.47 3.18
CA THR A 113 9.55 20.35 4.14
C THR A 113 10.74 19.39 4.00
N ASN A 114 11.27 19.21 2.78
CA ASN A 114 12.52 18.47 2.58
C ASN A 114 13.77 19.21 3.11
N SER A 115 13.65 20.50 3.42
CA SER A 115 14.71 21.25 4.10
C SER A 115 14.52 21.22 5.62
N VAL A 116 14.83 20.08 6.25
CA VAL A 116 14.99 19.99 7.72
C VAL A 116 16.17 20.85 8.23
N ALA A 117 16.91 21.55 7.35
CA ALA A 117 18.13 22.27 7.71
C ALA A 117 18.12 23.81 7.52
N LYS A 118 17.02 24.48 7.15
CA LYS A 118 17.10 25.95 6.96
C LYS A 118 15.80 26.70 7.27
N GLN A 119 15.46 26.79 8.54
CA GLN A 119 14.46 27.74 9.02
C GLN A 119 15.09 29.12 9.25
N ARG A 120 14.92 30.05 8.30
CA ARG A 120 14.78 31.48 8.61
C ARG A 120 14.27 32.29 7.41
N LYS A 121 13.10 32.90 7.64
CA LYS A 121 12.53 34.12 7.03
C LYS A 121 12.03 34.09 5.58
N SER A 122 10.94 34.84 5.42
CA SER A 122 10.25 35.33 4.20
C SER A 122 9.32 34.31 3.52
N SER A 123 8.12 34.66 3.06
CA SER A 123 7.39 35.95 3.00
C SER A 123 5.96 35.67 2.55
N LYS A 124 5.05 36.58 2.91
CA LYS A 124 3.65 36.70 2.46
C LYS A 124 3.47 36.34 0.97
N GLN A 125 2.81 35.21 0.68
CA GLN A 125 1.98 35.04 -0.52
C GLN A 125 0.77 34.21 -0.11
N GLY A 126 -0.42 34.78 -0.30
CA GLY A 126 -1.69 34.18 0.08
C GLY A 126 -1.94 32.90 -0.71
N ILE A 127 -1.84 31.76 -0.04
CA ILE A 127 -2.35 30.49 -0.54
C ILE A 127 -3.79 30.38 -0.04
N CYS A 128 -4.74 30.30 -0.97
CA CYS A 128 -6.18 30.13 -0.75
C CYS A 128 -6.51 28.93 0.15
N PHE A 129 -6.42 29.12 1.46
CA PHE A 129 -7.05 28.28 2.47
C PHE A 129 -7.49 29.23 3.58
N GLU A 130 -8.75 29.63 3.54
CA GLU A 130 -9.41 30.36 4.61
C GLU A 130 -9.19 29.64 5.95
N GLN A 131 -8.99 30.47 6.97
CA GLN A 131 -8.11 30.26 8.11
C GLN A 131 -8.62 29.35 9.24
N ASN A 132 -9.62 28.48 9.05
CA ASN A 132 -10.27 27.88 10.23
C ASN A 132 -9.91 26.42 10.58
N ASP A 133 -9.25 25.64 9.71
CA ASP A 133 -8.90 24.24 10.04
C ASP A 133 -7.56 23.79 9.43
N LYS A 134 -6.49 24.58 9.58
CA LYS A 134 -5.14 24.09 9.24
C LYS A 134 -4.63 23.22 10.39
N PRO A 135 -4.44 21.89 10.22
CA PRO A 135 -3.76 21.12 11.24
C PRO A 135 -2.35 21.68 11.38
N ASN A 136 -1.95 22.05 12.60
CA ASN A 136 -0.64 22.63 12.84
C ASN A 136 0.43 21.51 12.87
N PHE A 137 0.78 21.02 11.69
CA PHE A 137 1.80 19.98 11.50
C PHE A 137 3.22 20.47 11.84
N SER A 138 3.48 21.78 11.92
CA SER A 138 4.84 22.28 12.17
C SER A 138 5.36 21.84 13.53
N LYS A 139 4.46 21.76 14.53
CA LYS A 139 4.78 21.28 15.88
C LYS A 139 5.32 19.85 15.90
N CYS A 140 4.90 18.99 14.97
CA CYS A 140 5.39 17.62 14.88
C CYS A 140 6.91 17.57 14.63
N PHE A 141 7.43 18.49 13.82
CA PHE A 141 8.86 18.54 13.45
C PHE A 141 9.76 19.17 14.52
N GLU A 142 9.18 19.78 15.55
CA GLU A 142 9.94 20.35 16.68
C GLU A 142 10.35 19.26 17.69
N HIS A 143 9.65 18.12 17.70
CA HIS A 143 9.92 17.02 18.61
C HIS A 143 10.91 16.02 18.01
N LYS A 144 12.14 15.99 18.54
CA LYS A 144 13.20 15.04 18.15
C LYS A 144 12.73 13.59 18.15
N GLU A 145 11.96 13.25 19.17
CA GLU A 145 11.36 11.93 19.35
C GLU A 145 10.38 11.53 18.24
N TRP A 146 9.62 12.48 17.73
CA TRP A 146 8.69 12.27 16.61
C TRP A 146 9.47 12.09 15.30
N LEU A 147 10.51 12.90 15.08
CA LEU A 147 11.40 12.78 13.92
C LEU A 147 12.11 11.43 13.85
N GLN A 148 12.56 10.90 14.98
CA GLN A 148 13.16 9.56 15.06
C GLN A 148 12.16 8.46 14.68
N SER A 149 10.92 8.55 15.19
CA SER A 149 9.86 7.62 14.81
C SER A 149 9.49 7.74 13.33
N LEU A 150 9.49 8.95 12.77
CA LEU A 150 9.26 9.17 11.34
C LEU A 150 10.37 8.54 10.50
N ALA A 151 11.64 8.76 10.86
CA ALA A 151 12.79 8.19 10.15
C ALA A 151 12.75 6.65 10.17
N TYR A 152 12.48 6.07 11.34
CA TYR A 152 12.32 4.62 11.49
C TYR A 152 11.20 4.05 10.61
N LEU A 153 10.04 4.70 10.59
CA LEU A 153 8.94 4.28 9.71
C LEU A 153 9.32 4.43 8.23
N ALA A 154 9.97 5.54 7.86
CA ALA A 154 10.41 5.78 6.49
C ALA A 154 11.39 4.70 6.00
N ASP A 155 12.33 4.27 6.85
CA ASP A 155 13.27 3.21 6.54
C ASP A 155 12.56 1.86 6.34
N ILE A 156 11.68 1.46 7.27
CA ILE A 156 10.92 0.20 7.15
C ILE A 156 10.05 0.19 5.89
N PHE A 157 9.24 1.24 5.69
CA PHE A 157 8.39 1.31 4.50
C PHE A 157 9.21 1.44 3.21
N GLY A 158 10.40 2.04 3.27
CA GLY A 158 11.35 2.08 2.16
C GLY A 158 11.85 0.68 1.78
N HIS A 159 12.26 -0.12 2.76
CA HIS A 159 12.66 -1.51 2.57
C HIS A 159 11.53 -2.40 2.04
N MET A 160 10.31 -2.21 2.56
CA MET A 160 9.12 -2.93 2.09
C MET A 160 8.76 -2.56 0.65
N ASN A 161 8.80 -1.27 0.30
CA ASN A 161 8.56 -0.81 -1.06
C ASN A 161 9.62 -1.35 -2.05
N LEU A 162 10.89 -1.43 -1.63
CA LEU A 162 11.95 -2.04 -2.44
C LEU A 162 11.68 -3.53 -2.66
N LEU A 163 11.28 -4.27 -1.62
CA LEU A 163 10.89 -5.67 -1.75
C LEU A 163 9.70 -5.82 -2.69
N ASN A 164 8.66 -4.99 -2.55
CA ASN A 164 7.47 -5.02 -3.40
C ASN A 164 7.80 -4.81 -4.87
N LYS A 165 8.66 -3.83 -5.19
CA LYS A 165 9.14 -3.61 -6.56
C LYS A 165 9.89 -4.84 -7.10
N LYS A 166 10.70 -5.50 -6.27
CA LYS A 166 11.41 -6.73 -6.64
C LYS A 166 10.48 -7.94 -6.82
N LEU A 167 9.30 -7.94 -6.21
CA LEU A 167 8.28 -8.99 -6.33
C LEU A 167 7.33 -8.77 -7.53
N GLN A 168 7.32 -7.58 -8.13
CA GLN A 168 6.47 -7.21 -9.27
C GLN A 168 7.20 -7.23 -10.63
N GLY A 169 8.44 -7.75 -10.68
CA GLY A 169 9.23 -7.80 -11.91
C GLY A 169 8.61 -8.75 -12.96
N SER A 170 8.83 -8.47 -14.25
CA SER A 170 8.25 -9.21 -15.37
C SER A 170 8.67 -10.69 -15.48
N ASN A 171 9.66 -11.12 -14.70
CA ASN A 171 10.18 -12.51 -14.65
C ASN A 171 10.07 -13.13 -13.23
N GLU A 172 9.24 -12.58 -12.36
CA GLU A 172 9.05 -13.13 -11.01
C GLU A 172 8.15 -14.36 -11.01
N ASN A 173 8.60 -15.42 -10.34
CA ASN A 173 7.80 -16.60 -10.05
C ASN A 173 7.77 -16.88 -8.54
N ILE A 174 7.01 -17.90 -8.14
CA ILE A 174 6.79 -18.24 -6.73
C ILE A 174 8.09 -18.60 -6.00
N LEU A 175 9.05 -19.24 -6.68
CA LEU A 175 10.34 -19.64 -6.10
C LEU A 175 11.25 -18.42 -5.92
N THR A 176 11.38 -17.57 -6.95
CA THR A 176 12.19 -16.34 -6.86
C THR A 176 11.62 -15.36 -5.84
N SER A 177 10.29 -15.28 -5.74
CA SER A 177 9.60 -14.48 -4.73
C SER A 177 9.87 -15.02 -3.33
N SER A 178 9.72 -16.33 -3.12
CA SER A 178 9.96 -16.98 -1.82
C SER A 178 11.39 -16.79 -1.33
N ASP A 179 12.38 -16.92 -2.21
CA ASP A 179 13.79 -16.68 -1.88
C ASP A 179 14.06 -15.23 -1.48
N LYS A 180 13.48 -14.26 -2.18
CA LYS A 180 13.61 -12.83 -1.83
C LYS A 180 13.02 -12.51 -0.46
N ILE A 181 11.89 -13.11 -0.14
CA ILE A 181 11.24 -12.97 1.17
C ILE A 181 12.08 -13.63 2.27
N LEU A 182 12.62 -14.82 2.02
CA LEU A 182 13.49 -15.52 2.98
C LEU A 182 14.76 -14.73 3.25
N ARG A 183 15.36 -14.13 2.21
CA ARG A 183 16.52 -13.24 2.36
C ARG A 183 16.18 -11.98 3.14
N PHE A 184 15.01 -11.38 2.90
CA PHE A 184 14.56 -10.21 3.64
C PHE A 184 14.39 -10.46 5.14
N LYS A 185 14.00 -11.67 5.54
CA LYS A 185 13.87 -12.05 6.97
C LYS A 185 15.20 -12.25 7.69
N LYS A 186 16.30 -12.43 6.96
CA LYS A 186 17.63 -12.76 7.52
C LYS A 186 18.57 -11.54 7.63
N GLY A 187 18.23 -10.42 7.00
CA GLY A 187 18.96 -9.16 7.12
C GLY A 187 18.32 -8.27 8.16
#